data_AF-A0A6B3HUW1-F1
#
_entry.id   AF-A0A6B3HUW1-F1
#
_cell.length_a   1.000
_cell.length_b   1.000
_cell.length_c   1.000
_cell.angle_alpha   90.00
_cell.angle_beta   90.00
_cell.angle_gamma   90.00
#
_symmetry.space_group_name_H-M   'P 1'
#
loop_
_entity.id
_entity.type
_entity.pdbx_description
1 polymer ?
#
loop_
_entity_poly.entity_id
_entity_poly.type
_entity_poly.pdbx_seq_one_letter_code
_entity_poly.pdbx_strand_id
1 'polypeptide(L)'
;VTGDLQASENIHSDGVDARGGLPEGQLGMISAAALVNLVDYDVYDAWVTLPEAEAGGTGGAMKPVPAAAPAGSGLDLKAFQNLGYTGEWFVFAGFVLFMWFRLVRREAEAVRDVALGLVP
;
A
#
# COMPACT_ATOMS: atom_id res chain seq x y z
N VAL A 1 11.33 21.03 13.59
CA VAL A 1 9.97 20.67 14.08
C VAL A 1 9.94 19.16 14.25
N THR A 2 9.42 18.66 15.37
CA THR A 2 9.24 17.22 15.62
C THR A 2 7.74 16.94 15.69
N GLY A 3 7.26 15.98 14.92
CA GLY A 3 5.84 15.61 14.86
C GLY A 3 5.67 14.33 14.04
N ASP A 4 4.42 13.94 13.82
CA ASP A 4 4.10 12.72 13.09
C ASP A 4 3.94 13.03 11.59
N LEU A 5 4.74 12.34 10.76
CA LEU A 5 4.68 12.50 9.31
C LEU A 5 3.41 11.82 8.76
N GLN A 6 2.64 12.57 7.99
CA GLN A 6 1.43 12.15 7.32
C GLN A 6 1.65 12.15 5.81
N ALA A 7 1.05 11.20 5.10
CA ALA A 7 1.05 11.22 3.65
C ALA A 7 0.31 12.45 3.11
N SER A 8 0.72 12.95 1.95
CA SER A 8 0.01 14.01 1.24
C SER A 8 -1.47 13.65 1.07
N GLU A 9 -2.35 14.63 1.30
CA GLU A 9 -3.78 14.42 1.12
C GLU A 9 -4.14 14.29 -0.37
N ASN A 10 -5.27 13.61 -0.63
CA ASN A 10 -5.85 13.48 -1.95
C ASN A 10 -7.38 13.63 -1.87
N ILE A 11 -8.08 13.61 -3.00
CA ILE A 11 -9.53 13.85 -3.06
C ILE A 11 -10.38 12.82 -2.27
N HIS A 12 -9.78 11.71 -1.86
CA HIS A 12 -10.41 10.68 -1.04
C HIS A 12 -9.97 10.72 0.42
N SER A 13 -9.08 11.64 0.80
CA SER A 13 -8.73 11.89 2.19
C SER A 13 -9.94 12.46 2.93
N ASP A 14 -10.13 12.03 4.18
CA ASP A 14 -11.22 12.51 5.01
C ASP A 14 -11.05 14.00 5.34
N GLY A 15 -12.15 14.76 5.34
CA GLY A 15 -12.12 16.20 5.62
C GLY A 15 -11.63 17.11 4.47
N VAL A 16 -11.19 16.56 3.33
CA VAL A 16 -10.80 17.36 2.16
C VAL A 16 -12.00 18.01 1.50
N ASP A 17 -11.87 19.30 1.16
CA ASP A 17 -12.81 20.00 0.29
C ASP A 17 -12.24 20.20 -1.12
N ALA A 18 -12.55 19.26 -2.01
CA ALA A 18 -12.14 19.29 -3.40
C ALA A 18 -13.03 20.18 -4.29
N ARG A 19 -14.14 20.74 -3.76
CA ARG A 19 -15.13 21.49 -4.56
C ARG A 19 -14.74 22.95 -4.80
N GLY A 20 -13.66 23.42 -4.19
CA GLY A 20 -13.20 24.80 -4.28
C GLY A 20 -14.15 25.79 -3.61
N GLY A 21 -13.95 27.09 -3.86
CA GLY A 21 -14.78 28.14 -3.27
C GLY A 21 -14.41 28.52 -1.83
N LEU A 22 -13.23 28.10 -1.37
CA LEU A 22 -12.67 28.56 -0.11
C LEU A 22 -12.27 30.05 -0.19
N PRO A 23 -12.32 30.78 0.93
CA PRO A 23 -11.79 32.14 1.01
C PRO A 23 -10.35 32.22 0.51
N GLU A 24 -9.96 33.39 0.01
CA GLU A 24 -8.59 33.64 -0.43
C GLU A 24 -7.58 33.33 0.70
N GLY A 25 -6.48 32.65 0.35
CA GLY A 25 -5.47 32.21 1.31
C GLY A 25 -5.79 30.88 2.02
N GLN A 26 -6.88 30.20 1.68
CA GLN A 26 -7.19 28.86 2.20
C GLN A 26 -7.03 27.77 1.14
N LEU A 27 -6.63 26.58 1.60
CA LEU A 27 -6.50 25.38 0.78
C LEU A 27 -7.43 24.29 1.33
N GLY A 28 -8.10 23.57 0.44
CA GLY A 28 -9.02 22.49 0.81
C GLY A 28 -8.34 21.14 0.99
N MET A 29 -7.02 21.09 0.77
CA MET A 29 -6.21 19.89 0.79
C MET A 29 -4.75 20.26 1.07
N ILE A 30 -4.13 19.58 2.02
CA ILE A 30 -2.70 19.67 2.31
C ILE A 30 -1.97 18.68 1.40
N SER A 31 -1.69 19.11 0.17
CA SER A 31 -0.95 18.30 -0.80
C SER A 31 0.19 19.04 -1.48
N ALA A 32 1.25 18.31 -1.82
CA ALA A 32 2.35 18.87 -2.59
C ALA A 32 1.87 19.41 -3.94
N ALA A 33 0.92 18.72 -4.59
CA ALA A 33 0.30 19.17 -5.84
C ALA A 33 -0.47 20.50 -5.68
N ALA A 34 -1.13 20.71 -4.54
CA ALA A 34 -1.77 21.98 -4.25
C ALA A 34 -0.73 23.08 -4.00
N LEU A 35 0.36 22.78 -3.27
CA LEU A 35 1.31 23.78 -2.80
C LEU A 35 2.42 24.16 -3.78
N VAL A 36 2.79 23.28 -4.73
CA VAL A 36 3.97 23.45 -5.59
C VAL A 36 3.99 24.75 -6.41
N ASN A 37 2.83 25.34 -6.69
CA ASN A 37 2.71 26.61 -7.41
C ASN A 37 2.44 27.82 -6.50
N LEU A 38 2.26 27.61 -5.19
CA LEU A 38 1.98 28.66 -4.22
C LEU A 38 3.21 29.08 -3.41
N VAL A 39 4.16 28.17 -3.23
CA VAL A 39 5.36 28.42 -2.42
C VAL A 39 6.60 28.54 -3.31
N ASP A 40 7.59 29.28 -2.82
CA ASP A 40 8.87 29.54 -3.49
C ASP A 40 9.97 28.54 -3.12
N TYR A 41 9.62 27.46 -2.40
CA TYR A 41 10.52 26.42 -1.94
C TYR A 41 10.04 25.02 -2.33
N ASP A 42 10.97 24.06 -2.31
CA ASP A 42 10.66 22.66 -2.64
C ASP A 42 9.69 22.06 -1.62
N VAL A 43 8.60 21.48 -2.14
CA VAL A 43 7.60 20.78 -1.34
C VAL A 43 7.89 19.28 -1.34
N TYR A 44 7.74 18.66 -0.18
CA TYR A 44 7.79 17.21 -0.03
C TYR A 44 6.38 16.64 -0.06
N ASP A 45 6.20 15.42 -0.56
CA ASP A 45 4.89 14.76 -0.72
C ASP A 45 4.34 14.19 0.61
N ALA A 46 4.39 15.01 1.66
CA ALA A 46 3.88 14.71 2.99
C ALA A 46 3.72 16.00 3.82
N TRP A 47 3.02 15.89 4.94
CA TRP A 47 2.84 16.97 5.91
C TRP A 47 3.05 16.44 7.33
N VAL A 48 3.16 17.32 8.32
CA VAL A 48 3.45 16.93 9.70
C VAL A 48 2.32 17.38 10.62
N THR A 49 1.76 16.45 11.40
CA THR A 49 0.86 16.76 12.51
C THR A 49 1.67 17.03 13.76
N LEU A 50 1.29 18.07 14.50
CA LEU A 50 1.82 18.35 15.83
C LEU A 50 0.87 17.77 16.87
N PRO A 51 1.37 16.93 17.81
CA PRO A 51 0.53 16.34 18.86
C PRO A 51 0.05 17.37 19.88
N GLU A 52 0.82 18.43 20.08
CA GLU A 52 0.46 19.57 20.92
C GLU A 52 0.45 20.85 20.08
N ALA A 53 -0.48 21.75 20.40
CA ALA A 53 -0.55 23.04 19.74
C ALA A 53 0.67 23.89 20.08
N GLU A 54 1.31 24.47 19.07
CA GLU A 54 2.44 25.36 19.30
C GLU A 54 1.97 26.67 19.97
N ALA A 55 2.58 27.01 21.11
CA ALA A 55 2.27 28.24 21.82
C ALA A 55 2.68 29.46 20.97
N GLY A 56 1.69 30.22 20.50
CA GLY A 56 1.92 31.41 19.67
C GLY A 56 1.73 31.20 18.16
N GLY A 57 1.22 30.04 17.72
CA GLY A 57 0.79 29.84 16.33
C GLY A 57 -0.21 30.91 15.86
N THR A 58 -0.20 31.22 14.57
CA THR A 58 -0.85 32.39 13.94
C THR A 58 -2.39 32.44 14.03
N GLY A 59 -3.05 31.55 14.77
CA GLY A 59 -4.51 31.42 14.85
C GLY A 59 -5.09 31.15 16.24
N GLY A 60 -4.33 31.39 17.32
CA GLY A 60 -4.76 31.08 18.69
C GLY A 60 -4.54 29.59 19.04
N ALA A 61 -5.23 29.08 20.07
CA ALA A 61 -5.14 27.68 20.49
C ALA A 61 -5.79 26.75 19.43
N MET A 62 -5.06 26.48 18.35
CA MET A 62 -5.47 25.52 17.33
C MET A 62 -5.61 24.13 17.97
N LYS A 63 -6.62 23.36 17.56
CA LYS A 63 -6.79 21.98 18.00
C LYS A 63 -5.83 21.07 17.21
N PRO A 64 -4.99 20.26 17.88
CA PRO A 64 -4.17 19.26 17.20
C PRO A 64 -5.02 18.33 16.34
N VAL A 65 -4.56 18.09 15.10
CA VAL A 65 -5.11 17.04 14.25
C VAL A 65 -4.42 15.72 14.65
N PRO A 66 -5.18 14.70 15.08
CA PRO A 66 -4.59 13.41 15.43
C PRO A 66 -3.88 12.80 14.23
N ALA A 67 -2.71 12.20 14.45
CA ALA A 67 -2.00 11.46 13.42
C ALA A 67 -2.89 10.33 12.88
N ALA A 68 -2.99 10.22 11.55
CA ALA A 68 -3.65 9.07 10.93
C ALA A 68 -2.74 7.84 11.05
N ALA A 69 -3.37 6.66 11.19
CA ALA A 69 -2.62 5.42 11.10
C ALA A 69 -1.98 5.28 9.71
N PRO A 70 -0.71 4.85 9.60
CA PRO A 70 -0.08 4.63 8.31
C PRO A 70 -0.90 3.66 7.45
N ALA A 71 -1.04 3.99 6.16
CA ALA A 71 -1.74 3.09 5.23
C ALA A 71 -1.08 1.71 5.22
N GLY A 72 -1.89 0.65 5.40
CA GLY A 72 -1.40 -0.73 5.39
C GLY A 72 -0.76 -1.23 6.71
N SER A 73 -0.86 -0.47 7.81
CA SER A 73 -0.37 -0.94 9.13
C SER A 73 -1.37 -1.78 9.92
N GLY A 74 -2.58 -2.01 9.38
CA GLY A 74 -3.66 -2.76 10.03
C GLY A 74 -3.70 -4.25 9.67
N LEU A 75 -4.21 -5.07 10.59
CA LEU A 75 -4.60 -6.47 10.34
C LEU A 75 -5.96 -6.52 9.60
N ASP A 76 -6.02 -5.86 8.45
CA ASP A 76 -7.28 -5.62 7.75
C ASP A 76 -7.61 -6.77 6.78
N LEU A 77 -8.84 -6.82 6.28
CA LEU A 77 -9.27 -7.76 5.23
C LEU A 77 -8.32 -7.79 4.01
N LYS A 78 -7.63 -6.68 3.69
CA LYS A 78 -6.58 -6.63 2.66
C LYS A 78 -5.34 -7.48 3.00
N ALA A 79 -4.92 -7.53 4.26
CA ALA A 79 -3.85 -8.41 4.70
C ALA A 79 -4.25 -9.88 4.52
N PHE A 80 -5.52 -10.21 4.79
CA PHE A 80 -6.07 -11.54 4.51
C PHE A 80 -6.27 -11.83 3.01
N GLN A 81 -6.53 -10.83 2.17
CA GLN A 81 -6.52 -10.99 0.70
C GLN A 81 -5.13 -11.34 0.18
N ASN A 82 -4.09 -10.66 0.68
CA ASN A 82 -2.71 -11.01 0.37
C ASN A 82 -2.35 -12.43 0.88
N LEU A 83 -2.94 -12.85 2.00
CA LEU A 83 -2.79 -14.20 2.54
C LEU A 83 -3.46 -15.26 1.64
N GLY A 84 -4.65 -14.96 1.10
CA GLY A 84 -5.33 -15.79 0.11
C GLY A 84 -4.49 -16.01 -1.14
N TYR A 85 -3.96 -14.91 -1.71
CA TYR A 85 -3.04 -14.96 -2.85
C TYR A 85 -1.76 -15.76 -2.55
N THR A 86 -1.22 -15.62 -1.33
CA THR A 86 -0.09 -16.45 -0.88
C THR A 86 -0.46 -17.93 -0.87
N GLY A 87 -1.65 -18.29 -0.39
CA GLY A 87 -2.18 -19.65 -0.44
C GLY A 87 -2.30 -20.20 -1.86
N GLU A 88 -2.77 -19.39 -2.81
CA GLU A 88 -2.86 -19.77 -4.23
C GLU A 88 -1.48 -20.15 -4.81
N TRP A 89 -0.44 -19.39 -4.47
CA TRP A 89 0.93 -19.72 -4.89
C TRP A 89 1.42 -21.06 -4.38
N PHE A 90 1.11 -21.42 -3.12
CA PHE A 90 1.47 -22.72 -2.58
C PHE A 90 0.76 -23.87 -3.28
N VAL A 91 -0.54 -23.71 -3.57
CA VAL A 91 -1.30 -24.71 -4.34
C VAL A 91 -0.74 -24.86 -5.75
N PHE A 92 -0.47 -23.74 -6.42
CA PHE A 92 0.11 -23.74 -7.77
C PHE A 92 1.50 -24.38 -7.80
N ALA A 93 2.41 -23.98 -6.91
CA ALA A 93 3.75 -24.55 -6.81
C ALA A 93 3.71 -26.06 -6.50
N GLY A 94 2.83 -26.48 -5.57
CA GLY A 94 2.61 -27.89 -5.26
C GLY A 94 2.11 -28.68 -6.46
N PHE A 95 1.16 -28.13 -7.22
CA PHE A 95 0.64 -28.77 -8.43
C PHE A 95 1.71 -28.91 -9.52
N VAL A 96 2.51 -27.87 -9.77
CA VAL A 96 3.61 -27.91 -10.75
C VAL A 96 4.65 -28.97 -10.37
N LEU A 97 5.08 -29.02 -9.11
CA LEU A 97 6.03 -30.03 -8.63
C LEU A 97 5.46 -31.46 -8.75
N PHE A 98 4.20 -31.64 -8.37
CA PHE A 98 3.51 -32.93 -8.51
C PHE A 98 3.45 -33.39 -9.98
N MET A 99 3.03 -32.50 -10.88
CA MET A 99 2.92 -32.81 -12.31
C MET A 99 4.28 -33.11 -12.93
N TRP A 100 5.32 -32.33 -12.59
CA TRP A 100 6.69 -32.61 -13.03
C TRP A 100 7.15 -34.00 -12.59
N PHE A 101 7.02 -34.33 -11.31
CA PHE A 101 7.39 -35.63 -10.78
C PHE A 101 6.61 -36.76 -11.46
N ARG A 102 5.30 -36.60 -11.61
CA ARG A 102 4.42 -37.56 -12.27
C ARG A 102 4.84 -37.82 -13.72
N LEU A 103 5.17 -36.78 -14.48
CA LEU A 103 5.56 -36.89 -15.88
C LEU A 103 6.91 -37.57 -16.04
N VAL A 104 7.93 -37.15 -15.27
CA VAL A 104 9.26 -37.77 -15.28
C VAL A 104 9.20 -39.24 -14.89
N ARG A 105 8.40 -39.57 -13.87
CA ARG A 105 8.21 -40.97 -13.45
C ARG A 105 7.55 -41.81 -14.54
N ARG A 106 6.49 -41.29 -15.18
CA ARG A 106 5.82 -41.98 -16.29
C ARG A 106 6.79 -42.27 -17.43
N GLU A 107 7.65 -41.31 -17.77
CA GLU A 107 8.66 -41.49 -18.83
C GLU A 107 9.74 -42.49 -18.43
N ALA A 108 10.19 -42.48 -17.18
CA ALA A 108 11.16 -43.45 -16.67
C ALA A 108 10.61 -44.89 -16.69
N GLU A 109 9.33 -45.08 -16.32
CA GLU A 109 8.65 -46.38 -16.41
C GLU A 109 8.55 -46.84 -17.87
N ALA A 110 8.14 -45.95 -18.79
CA ALA A 110 8.07 -46.28 -20.22
C ALA A 110 9.44 -46.67 -20.82
N VAL A 111 10.52 -45.94 -20.49
CA VAL A 111 11.88 -46.29 -20.93
C VAL A 111 12.32 -47.65 -20.39
N ARG A 112 11.97 -47.96 -19.14
CA ARG A 112 12.31 -49.24 -18.51
C ARG A 112 11.55 -50.40 -19.16
N ASP A 113 10.27 -50.21 -19.48
CA ASP A 113 9.45 -51.24 -20.14
C ASP A 113 9.94 -51.54 -21.56
N VAL A 114 10.40 -50.51 -22.29
CA VAL A 114 11.08 -50.66 -23.59
C VAL A 114 12.38 -51.45 -23.44
N ALA A 115 13.22 -51.11 -22.45
CA ALA A 115 14.47 -51.81 -22.20
C ALA A 115 14.27 -53.29 -21.80
N LEU A 116 13.15 -53.61 -21.16
CA LEU A 116 12.77 -54.98 -20.77
C LEU A 116 12.03 -55.75 -21.87
N GLY A 117 11.73 -55.13 -23.02
CA GLY A 117 11.00 -55.76 -24.12
C GLY A 117 9.54 -56.08 -23.79
N LEU A 118 8.94 -55.36 -22.83
CA LEU A 118 7.56 -55.57 -22.34
C LEU A 118 6.51 -54.77 -23.14
N VAL A 119 6.93 -54.11 -24.22
CA VAL A 119 6.03 -53.40 -25.15
C VAL A 119 5.32 -54.45 -26.03
N PRO A 120 4.00 -54.37 -26.27
CA PRO A 120 3.33 -55.23 -27.25
C PRO A 120 3.85 -55.02 -28.68
#